data_AF-A0A517SKV9-F1
#
_entry.id   AF-A0A517SKV9-F1
#
_cell.length_a   1.000
_cell.length_b   1.000
_cell.length_c   1.000
_cell.angle_alpha   90.00
_cell.angle_beta   90.00
_cell.angle_gamma   90.00
#
_symmetry.space_group_name_H-M   'P 1'
#
loop_
_entity.id
_entity.type
_entity.pdbx_description
1 polymer ?
#
loop_
_entity_poly.entity_id
_entity_poly.type
_entity_poly.pdbx_seq_one_letter_code
_entity_poly.pdbx_strand_id
1 'polypeptide(L)'
;MKRFSMFVLAIVAIAATGLMAPERAQARLQYFKAFKETYTKLDQAKVDESKCGICHGGEKGANKKKLSKYAQEFGTAVGGKNVKDEPKIKEALKTAESKDAGEGKTYGDLLKDGKFPAAAE
;
A
#
# COMPACT_ATOMS: atom_id res chain seq x y z
N MET A 1 16.81 -51.28 45.64
CA MET A 1 17.35 -50.36 44.61
C MET A 1 16.69 -50.68 43.27
N LYS A 2 15.65 -49.94 42.86
CA LYS A 2 15.00 -50.00 41.52
C LYS A 2 13.76 -49.09 41.53
N ARG A 3 13.97 -47.78 41.63
CA ARG A 3 12.92 -46.77 41.41
C ARG A 3 13.57 -45.40 41.26
N PHE A 4 14.30 -45.23 40.16
CA PHE A 4 14.87 -43.96 39.72
C PHE A 4 15.18 -44.07 38.23
N SER A 5 14.16 -44.32 37.40
CA SER A 5 14.35 -44.31 35.94
C SER A 5 13.01 -44.20 35.21
N MET A 6 12.24 -43.14 35.48
CA MET A 6 11.07 -42.83 34.65
C MET A 6 10.58 -41.37 34.78
N PHE A 7 11.51 -40.40 34.84
CA PHE A 7 11.16 -38.98 34.90
C PHE A 7 12.15 -38.11 34.10
N VAL A 8 12.59 -38.58 32.93
CA VAL A 8 13.50 -37.79 32.03
C VAL A 8 12.91 -37.61 30.62
N LEU A 9 11.66 -38.04 30.38
CA LEU A 9 11.07 -38.08 29.02
C LEU A 9 9.80 -37.23 28.86
N ALA A 10 9.67 -36.13 29.61
CA ALA A 10 8.49 -35.26 29.54
C ALA A 10 8.81 -33.75 29.64
N ILE A 11 9.98 -33.28 29.19
CA ILE A 11 10.35 -31.84 29.21
C ILE A 11 10.79 -31.32 27.82
N VAL A 12 10.71 -32.11 26.74
CA VAL A 12 11.18 -31.69 25.39
C VAL A 12 10.05 -31.66 24.35
N ALA A 13 8.91 -31.03 24.64
CA ALA A 13 7.82 -30.92 23.66
C ALA A 13 7.05 -29.59 23.64
N ILE A 14 7.51 -28.53 24.31
CA ILE A 14 6.79 -27.23 24.38
C ILE A 14 7.58 -26.06 23.73
N ALA A 15 8.74 -26.31 23.11
CA ALA A 15 9.61 -25.24 22.60
C ALA A 15 9.63 -25.06 21.07
N ALA A 16 8.60 -25.53 20.34
CA ALA A 16 8.58 -25.50 18.86
C ALA A 16 7.43 -24.70 18.23
N THR A 17 6.72 -23.84 18.98
CA THR A 17 5.70 -22.94 18.41
C THR A 17 6.20 -21.50 18.23
N GLY A 18 7.50 -21.26 18.42
CA GLY A 18 8.11 -19.95 18.29
C GLY A 18 8.26 -19.48 16.85
N LEU A 19 7.64 -18.34 16.56
CA LEU A 19 8.09 -17.32 15.61
C LEU A 19 7.70 -17.46 14.13
N MET A 20 6.40 -17.64 13.84
CA MET A 20 5.83 -16.92 12.69
C MET A 20 5.47 -15.50 13.15
N ALA A 21 6.47 -14.61 13.19
CA ALA A 21 6.19 -13.19 13.37
C ALA A 21 5.33 -12.72 12.17
N PRO A 22 4.15 -12.13 12.39
CA PRO A 22 3.37 -11.59 11.28
C PRO A 22 4.21 -10.53 10.56
N GLU A 23 4.34 -10.63 9.23
CA GLU A 23 4.91 -9.55 8.42
C GLU A 23 4.15 -8.26 8.77
N ARG A 24 4.83 -7.35 9.48
CA ARG A 24 4.23 -6.07 9.82
C ARG A 24 3.92 -5.35 8.52
N ALA A 25 2.65 -4.98 8.32
CA ALA A 25 2.23 -4.19 7.17
C ALA A 25 3.04 -2.87 7.15
N GLN A 26 4.06 -2.83 6.31
CA GLN A 26 4.95 -1.67 6.23
C GLN A 26 4.22 -0.53 5.52
N ALA A 27 4.18 0.65 6.15
CA ALA A 27 3.64 1.85 5.53
C ALA A 27 4.46 2.19 4.28
N ARG A 28 3.78 2.29 3.13
CA ARG A 28 4.40 2.52 1.81
C ARG A 28 4.61 4.02 1.56
N LEU A 29 5.28 4.70 2.49
CA LEU A 29 5.50 6.14 2.44
C LEU A 29 6.24 6.58 1.17
N GLN A 30 7.07 5.71 0.59
CA GLN A 30 7.78 5.98 -0.66
C GLN A 30 6.83 6.26 -1.83
N TYR A 31 5.66 5.61 -1.88
CA TYR A 31 4.68 5.85 -2.94
C TYR A 31 4.03 7.22 -2.78
N PHE A 32 3.72 7.61 -1.55
CA PHE A 32 3.18 8.94 -1.28
C PHE A 32 4.20 10.04 -1.55
N LYS A 33 5.47 9.83 -1.17
CA LYS A 33 6.57 10.75 -1.51
C LYS A 33 6.69 10.92 -3.04
N ALA A 34 6.75 9.82 -3.78
CA ALA A 34 6.82 9.86 -5.24
C ALA A 34 5.59 10.53 -5.87
N PHE A 35 4.40 10.33 -5.31
CA PHE A 35 3.18 11.02 -5.75
C PHE A 35 3.31 12.55 -5.60
N LYS A 36 3.73 13.04 -4.44
CA LYS A 36 3.95 14.49 -4.21
C LYS A 36 4.97 15.08 -5.18
N GLU A 37 6.07 14.36 -5.40
CA GLU A 37 7.14 14.78 -6.31
C GLU A 37 6.72 14.74 -7.78
N THR A 38 5.82 13.84 -8.16
CA THR A 38 5.30 13.74 -9.53
C THR A 38 4.28 14.84 -9.79
N TYR A 39 3.44 15.13 -8.79
CA TYR A 39 2.30 16.04 -8.91
C TYR A 39 2.49 17.32 -8.09
N THR A 40 3.61 18.01 -8.31
CA THR A 40 3.97 19.25 -7.58
C THR A 40 3.01 20.41 -7.81
N LYS A 41 2.24 20.37 -8.91
CA LYS A 41 1.22 21.38 -9.25
C LYS A 41 -0.08 21.22 -8.47
N LEU A 42 -0.29 20.09 -7.79
CA LEU A 42 -1.43 19.91 -6.91
C LEU A 42 -1.26 20.76 -5.65
N ASP A 43 -2.40 21.17 -5.08
CA ASP A 43 -2.45 21.72 -3.74
C ASP A 43 -1.92 20.69 -2.72
N GLN A 44 -0.69 20.89 -2.28
CA GLN A 44 0.00 19.95 -1.40
C GLN A 44 -0.69 19.80 -0.04
N ALA A 45 -1.45 20.81 0.43
CA ALA A 45 -2.21 20.70 1.66
C ALA A 45 -3.35 19.67 1.50
N LYS A 46 -4.06 19.71 0.37
CA LYS A 46 -5.09 18.71 0.04
C LYS A 46 -4.52 17.32 -0.21
N VAL A 47 -3.32 17.25 -0.80
CA VAL A 47 -2.59 15.98 -0.96
C VAL A 47 -2.22 15.40 0.41
N ASP A 48 -1.76 16.24 1.34
CA ASP A 48 -1.40 15.84 2.70
C ASP A 48 -2.60 15.53 3.60
N GLU A 49 -3.77 16.10 3.31
CA GLU A 49 -5.03 15.73 3.96
C GLU A 49 -5.52 14.37 3.45
N SER A 50 -5.52 14.20 2.13
CA SER A 50 -6.02 12.99 1.48
C SER A 50 -5.10 11.80 1.70
N LYS A 51 -3.77 11.99 1.62
CA LYS A 51 -2.71 10.98 1.88
C LYS A 51 -3.06 9.57 1.41
N CYS A 52 -3.54 8.76 2.36
CA CYS A 52 -3.88 7.37 2.13
C CYS A 52 -5.19 7.21 1.34
N GLY A 53 -6.13 8.14 1.50
CA GLY A 53 -7.43 8.18 0.84
C GLY A 53 -7.38 8.36 -0.67
N ILE A 54 -6.25 8.82 -1.23
CA ILE A 54 -6.04 8.87 -2.69
C ILE A 54 -6.06 7.44 -3.27
N CYS A 55 -5.48 6.49 -2.53
CA CYS A 55 -5.31 5.12 -3.00
C CYS A 55 -6.17 4.09 -2.25
N HIS A 56 -6.51 4.36 -0.99
CA HIS A 56 -7.22 3.45 -0.11
C HIS A 56 -8.63 3.94 0.18
N GLY A 57 -9.56 3.00 0.36
CA GLY A 57 -10.93 3.28 0.74
C GLY A 57 -11.15 3.49 2.24
N GLY A 58 -12.39 3.77 2.59
CA GLY A 58 -12.79 4.15 3.95
C GLY A 58 -12.35 5.57 4.31
N GLU A 59 -12.78 6.04 5.48
CA GLU A 59 -12.49 7.41 5.92
C GLU A 59 -10.98 7.68 5.90
N LYS A 60 -10.57 8.69 5.11
CA LYS A 60 -9.16 9.08 4.90
C LYS A 60 -8.22 7.91 4.55
N GLY A 61 -8.74 6.88 3.88
CA GLY A 61 -7.99 5.69 3.51
C GLY A 61 -7.68 4.75 4.68
N ALA A 62 -8.52 4.72 5.72
CA ALA A 62 -8.37 3.81 6.85
C ALA A 62 -8.40 2.33 6.44
N ASN A 63 -9.15 1.96 5.40
CA ASN A 63 -9.25 0.59 4.94
C ASN A 63 -8.18 0.28 3.88
N LYS A 64 -7.00 -0.18 4.34
CA LYS A 64 -5.85 -0.49 3.47
C LYS A 64 -6.08 -1.65 2.49
N LYS A 65 -7.07 -2.50 2.74
CA LYS A 65 -7.43 -3.62 1.85
C LYS A 65 -8.29 -3.16 0.68
N LYS A 66 -8.92 -1.99 0.81
CA LYS A 66 -9.80 -1.42 -0.18
C LYS A 66 -9.01 -0.45 -1.05
N LEU A 67 -8.93 -0.71 -2.35
CA LEU A 67 -8.14 0.09 -3.29
C LEU A 67 -9.06 0.79 -4.28
N SER A 68 -8.79 2.08 -4.54
CA SER A 68 -9.49 2.80 -5.61
C SER A 68 -9.12 2.21 -6.97
N LYS A 69 -9.92 2.45 -8.01
CA LYS A 69 -9.57 2.01 -9.37
C LYS A 69 -8.20 2.55 -9.78
N TYR A 70 -7.92 3.83 -9.48
CA TYR A 70 -6.60 4.43 -9.67
C TYR A 70 -5.48 3.66 -8.96
N ALA A 71 -5.67 3.26 -7.70
CA ALA A 71 -4.66 2.49 -6.96
C ALA A 71 -4.45 1.09 -7.53
N GLN A 72 -5.48 0.48 -8.13
CA GLN A 72 -5.38 -0.80 -8.82
C GLN A 72 -4.59 -0.67 -10.13
N GLU A 73 -4.83 0.38 -10.91
CA GLU A 73 -4.04 0.70 -12.11
C GLU A 73 -2.57 0.95 -11.76
N PHE A 74 -2.30 1.76 -10.73
CA PHE A 74 -0.95 1.99 -10.22
C PHE A 74 -0.30 0.70 -9.72
N GLY A 75 -1.03 -0.12 -8.95
CA GLY A 75 -0.53 -1.39 -8.43
C GLY A 75 -0.20 -2.40 -9.53
N THR A 76 -0.99 -2.39 -10.61
CA THR A 76 -0.74 -3.20 -11.81
C THR A 76 0.50 -2.70 -12.54
N ALA A 77 0.62 -1.39 -12.74
CA ALA A 77 1.76 -0.78 -13.44
C ALA A 77 3.08 -0.98 -12.69
N VAL A 78 3.09 -0.87 -11.36
CA VAL A 78 4.31 -1.10 -10.57
C VAL A 78 4.74 -2.58 -10.56
N GLY A 79 3.79 -3.50 -10.77
CA GLY A 79 4.05 -4.92 -10.99
C GLY A 79 4.68 -5.67 -9.81
N GLY A 80 4.60 -5.12 -8.59
CA GLY A 80 5.26 -5.69 -7.43
C GLY A 80 4.73 -5.16 -6.09
N LYS A 81 4.91 -5.96 -5.04
CA LYS A 81 4.59 -5.55 -3.67
C LYS A 81 5.75 -4.74 -3.09
N ASN A 82 5.43 -3.58 -2.51
CA ASN A 82 6.39 -2.72 -1.79
C ASN A 82 7.66 -2.41 -2.60
N VAL A 83 7.50 -2.09 -3.88
CA VAL A 83 8.58 -1.59 -4.74
C VAL A 83 9.18 -0.32 -4.11
N LYS A 84 10.50 -0.21 -4.13
CA LYS A 84 11.25 0.93 -3.57
C LYS A 84 12.00 1.74 -4.64
N ASP A 85 12.01 1.23 -5.87
CA ASP A 85 12.65 1.88 -7.01
C ASP A 85 11.84 3.12 -7.40
N GLU A 86 12.39 4.30 -7.10
CA GLU A 86 11.70 5.58 -7.32
C GLU A 86 11.39 5.85 -8.80
N PRO A 87 12.33 5.63 -9.76
CA PRO A 87 12.02 5.74 -11.18
C PRO A 87 10.84 4.88 -11.62
N LYS A 88 10.82 3.61 -11.20
CA LYS A 88 9.73 2.67 -11.50
C LYS A 88 8.40 3.09 -10.89
N ILE A 89 8.42 3.65 -9.67
CA ILE A 89 7.22 4.20 -9.03
C ILE A 89 6.71 5.40 -9.85
N LYS A 90 7.59 6.32 -10.25
CA LYS A 90 7.22 7.49 -11.06
C LYS A 90 6.67 7.09 -12.43
N GLU A 91 7.25 6.08 -13.06
CA GLU A 91 6.73 5.51 -14.33
C GLU A 91 5.36 4.86 -14.15
N ALA A 92 5.17 4.11 -13.05
CA ALA A 92 3.88 3.51 -12.73
C ALA A 92 2.80 4.57 -12.46
N LEU A 93 3.14 5.70 -11.82
CA LEU A 93 2.22 6.83 -11.64
C LEU A 93 1.80 7.43 -12.98
N LYS A 94 2.75 7.66 -13.90
CA LYS A 94 2.45 8.13 -15.27
C LYS A 94 1.60 7.15 -16.07
N THR A 95 1.84 5.86 -15.87
CA THR A 95 1.05 4.81 -16.51
C THR A 95 -0.39 4.85 -15.99
N ALA A 96 -0.57 4.95 -14.67
CA ALA A 96 -1.89 5.05 -14.06
C ALA A 96 -2.62 6.35 -14.44
N GLU A 97 -1.90 7.48 -14.56
CA GLU A 97 -2.51 8.76 -14.93
C GLU A 97 -3.06 8.75 -16.36
N SER A 98 -2.51 7.91 -17.24
CA SER A 98 -2.96 7.77 -18.62
C SER A 98 -4.22 6.89 -18.76
N LYS A 99 -4.69 6.28 -17.66
CA LYS A 99 -5.88 5.43 -17.65
C LYS A 99 -7.15 6.25 -17.55
N ASP A 100 -8.23 5.69 -18.08
CA ASP A 100 -9.57 6.26 -18.02
C ASP A 100 -10.04 6.41 -16.57
N ALA A 101 -10.53 7.60 -16.25
CA ALA A 101 -11.16 7.93 -14.97
C ALA A 101 -12.69 8.03 -15.08
N GLY A 102 -13.25 7.72 -16.25
CA GLY A 102 -14.64 7.95 -16.60
C GLY A 102 -14.86 9.33 -17.24
N GLU A 103 -16.07 9.53 -17.76
CA GLU A 103 -16.52 10.81 -18.33
C GLU A 103 -15.61 11.36 -19.46
N GLY A 104 -14.92 10.46 -20.17
CA GLY A 104 -13.99 10.82 -21.25
C GLY A 104 -12.70 11.50 -20.77
N LYS A 105 -12.39 11.45 -19.48
CA LYS A 105 -11.18 12.01 -18.87
C LYS A 105 -10.24 10.92 -18.40
N THR A 106 -8.94 11.19 -18.42
CA THR A 106 -7.95 10.36 -17.75
C THR A 106 -7.78 10.77 -16.29
N TYR A 107 -7.17 9.92 -15.47
CA TYR A 107 -6.80 10.33 -14.10
C TYR A 107 -5.81 11.50 -14.11
N GLY A 108 -4.93 11.57 -15.11
CA GLY A 108 -4.01 12.67 -15.31
C GLY A 108 -4.73 13.99 -15.58
N ASP A 109 -5.86 13.98 -16.28
CA ASP A 109 -6.68 15.18 -16.49
C ASP A 109 -7.31 15.65 -15.18
N LEU A 110 -7.82 14.73 -14.35
CA LEU A 110 -8.32 15.08 -13.01
C LEU A 110 -7.22 15.69 -12.14
N LEU A 111 -6.04 15.08 -12.12
CA LEU A 111 -4.90 15.56 -11.32
C LEU A 111 -4.39 16.92 -11.82
N LYS A 112 -4.40 17.18 -13.14
CA LYS A 112 -4.09 18.52 -13.69
C LYS A 112 -5.14 19.55 -13.30
N ASP A 113 -6.41 19.16 -13.21
CA ASP A 113 -7.53 19.99 -12.76
C ASP A 113 -7.52 20.23 -11.23
N GLY A 114 -6.51 19.74 -10.50
CA GLY A 114 -6.44 19.86 -9.04
C GLY A 114 -7.42 18.94 -8.29
N LYS A 115 -8.01 17.97 -8.98
CA LYS A 115 -8.96 16.99 -8.44
C LYS A 115 -8.25 15.65 -8.19
N PHE A 116 -8.79 14.87 -7.26
CA PHE A 116 -8.32 13.51 -7.02
C PHE A 116 -9.18 12.48 -7.76
N PRO A 117 -8.59 11.33 -8.14
CA PRO A 117 -9.35 10.16 -8.56
C PRO A 117 -10.44 9.79 -7.54
N ALA A 118 -11.52 9.20 -8.02
CA ALA A 118 -12.59 8.71 -7.16
C ALA A 118 -12.03 7.77 -6.07
N ALA A 119 -12.44 8.02 -4.83
CA ALA A 119 -12.08 7.17 -3.70
C ALA A 119 -12.68 5.76 -3.87
N ALA A 120 -12.12 4.79 -3.16
CA ALA A 120 -12.68 3.45 -3.17
C ALA A 120 -13.96 3.40 -2.31
N GLU A 121 -15.12 3.28 -2.96
CA GLU A 121 -16.45 3.18 -2.34
C GLU A 121 -16.62 1.94 -1.50
#